data_AF-A0A4Q6GHC1-F1
#
_entry.id   AF-A0A4Q6GHC1-F1
#
_cell.length_a   1.000
_cell.length_b   1.000
_cell.length_c   1.000
_cell.angle_alpha   90.00
_cell.angle_beta   90.00
_cell.angle_gamma   90.00
#
_symmetry.space_group_name_H-M   'P 1'
#
loop_
_entity.id
_entity.type
_entity.pdbx_description
1 polymer ?
#
loop_
_entity_poly.entity_id
_entity_poly.type
_entity_poly.pdbx_seq_one_letter_code
_entity_poly.pdbx_strand_id
1 'polypeptide(L)' 'MNTPATTIEACTGSALGLLFRQVRDSMWARMESELAKAGHDLTFSQFITIKALATGTAGVTELARVAYLHPGAMTRLLD' A
#
# COMPACT_ATOMS: atom_id res chain seq x y z
N MET A 1 30.32 -10.69 19.07
CA MET A 1 30.74 -9.71 18.04
C MET A 1 29.88 -9.97 16.82
N ASN A 2 28.85 -9.15 16.60
CA ASN A 2 27.96 -9.31 15.45
C ASN A 2 28.60 -8.52 14.30
N THR A 3 29.30 -9.22 13.41
CA THR A 3 29.88 -8.63 12.20
C THR A 3 28.73 -8.06 11.35
N PRO A 4 28.70 -6.76 11.02
CA PRO A 4 27.68 -6.23 10.13
C PRO A 4 27.88 -6.88 8.76
N ALA A 5 26.83 -7.54 8.26
CA ALA A 5 26.81 -8.12 6.93
C ALA A 5 27.16 -7.04 5.89
N THR A 6 28.17 -7.31 5.07
CA THR A 6 28.59 -6.44 3.98
C THR A 6 27.42 -6.23 3.02
N THR A 7 27.15 -4.99 2.63
CA THR A 7 26.00 -4.53 1.82
C THR A 7 25.72 -5.36 0.55
N ILE A 8 26.69 -6.15 0.08
CA ILE A 8 26.58 -7.02 -1.10
C ILE A 8 25.74 -8.29 -0.82
N GLU A 9 25.68 -8.79 0.42
CA GLU A 9 24.77 -9.91 0.80
C GLU A 9 23.29 -9.49 0.80
N ALA A 10 23.00 -8.18 0.88
CA ALA A 10 21.65 -7.63 0.86
C ALA A 10 21.00 -7.64 -0.54
N CYS A 11 21.72 -8.07 -1.58
CA CYS A 11 21.25 -8.10 -2.97
C CYS A 11 20.98 -9.52 -3.49
N THR A 12 20.69 -10.49 -2.62
CA THR A 12 20.02 -11.72 -3.05
C THR A 12 18.57 -11.39 -3.46
N GLY A 13 17.99 -12.11 -4.43
CA GLY A 13 16.63 -11.81 -4.92
C GLY A 13 15.56 -11.77 -3.81
N SER A 14 15.74 -12.58 -2.77
CA SER A 14 14.88 -12.58 -1.57
C SER A 14 15.08 -11.33 -0.70
N ALA A 15 16.32 -10.90 -0.46
CA ALA A 15 16.61 -9.68 0.29
C ALA A 15 16.07 -8.42 -0.41
N LEU A 16 16.19 -8.36 -1.75
CA LEU A 16 15.61 -7.29 -2.54
C LEU A 16 14.07 -7.24 -2.43
N GLY A 17 13.41 -8.40 -2.51
CA GLY A 17 11.95 -8.49 -2.32
C GLY A 17 11.51 -8.00 -0.92
N LEU A 18 12.29 -8.29 0.12
CA LEU A 18 12.04 -7.80 1.48
C LEU A 18 12.18 -6.27 1.56
N LEU A 19 13.22 -5.69 0.95
CA LEU A 19 13.41 -4.24 0.89
C LEU A 19 12.24 -3.55 0.21
N PHE A 20 11.78 -4.05 -0.94
CA PHE A 20 10.62 -3.47 -1.64
C PHE A 20 9.36 -3.52 -0.78
N ARG A 21 9.11 -4.64 -0.10
CA ARG A 21 7.97 -4.74 0.82
C ARG A 21 8.09 -3.73 1.96
N GLN A 22 9.25 -3.62 2.61
CA GLN A 22 9.46 -2.66 3.70
C GLN A 22 9.27 -1.20 3.27
N VAL A 23 9.82 -0.82 2.12
CA VAL A 23 9.65 0.51 1.55
C VAL A 23 8.17 0.78 1.27
N ARG A 24 7.50 -0.18 0.63
CA ARG A 24 6.07 -0.09 0.31
C ARG A 24 5.22 0.09 1.57
N ASP A 25 5.40 -0.77 2.57
CA ASP A 25 4.63 -0.73 3.81
C ASP A 25 4.89 0.59 4.57
N SER A 26 6.13 1.09 4.55
CA SER A 26 6.49 2.40 5.15
C SER A 26 5.87 3.58 4.42
N MET A 27 5.82 3.54 3.08
CA MET A 27 5.15 4.57 2.26
C MET A 27 3.66 4.62 2.55
N TRP A 28 3.02 3.45 2.66
CA TRP A 28 1.60 3.31 3.02
C TRP A 28 1.29 3.96 4.37
N ALA A 29 2.02 3.57 5.41
CA ALA A 29 1.84 4.09 6.76
C ALA A 29 2.07 5.61 6.83
N ARG A 30 3.05 6.12 6.07
CA ARG A 30 3.30 7.55 6.01
C ARG A 30 2.15 8.30 5.34
N MET A 31 1.60 7.77 4.25
CA MET A 31 0.47 8.39 3.55
C MET A 31 -0.75 8.50 4.46
N GLU A 32 -1.10 7.42 5.17
CA GLU A 32 -2.23 7.42 6.13
C GLU A 32 -2.01 8.45 7.24
N SER A 33 -0.79 8.56 7.77
CA SER A 33 -0.45 9.59 8.75
C SER A 33 -0.65 11.01 8.23
N GLU A 34 -0.28 11.29 6.97
CA GLU A 34 -0.48 12.61 6.37
C GLU A 34 -1.96 12.89 6.07
N LEU A 35 -2.73 11.88 5.64
CA LEU A 35 -4.19 12.00 5.46
C LEU A 35 -4.88 12.34 6.79
N ALA A 36 -4.52 11.64 7.87
CA ALA A 36 -5.06 11.90 9.19
C ALA A 36 -4.72 13.32 9.68
N LYS A 37 -3.50 13.81 9.43
CA LYS A 37 -3.11 15.20 9.73
C LYS A 37 -3.90 16.23 8.92
N ALA A 38 -4.31 15.89 7.70
CA ALA A 38 -5.20 16.71 6.89
C ALA A 38 -6.67 16.65 7.33
N GLY A 39 -6.99 15.87 8.37
CA GLY A 39 -8.35 15.70 8.90
C GLY A 39 -9.14 14.57 8.22
N HIS A 40 -8.48 13.73 7.43
CA HIS A 40 -9.09 12.59 6.76
C HIS A 40 -8.66 11.29 7.46
N ASP A 41 -9.55 10.70 8.24
CA ASP A 41 -9.34 9.38 8.86
C ASP A 41 -9.59 8.27 7.83
N LEU A 42 -8.64 8.11 6.92
CA LEU A 42 -8.71 7.16 5.81
C LEU A 42 -7.49 6.25 5.81
N THR A 43 -7.73 4.97 5.59
CA THR A 43 -6.70 4.03 5.14
C THR A 43 -6.27 4.36 3.70
N PHE A 44 -5.09 3.91 3.29
CA PHE A 44 -4.61 4.12 1.93
C PHE A 44 -5.51 3.46 0.89
N SER A 45 -6.04 2.26 1.16
CA SER A 45 -6.93 1.57 0.22
C SER A 45 -8.23 2.36 0.02
N GLN A 46 -8.77 2.98 1.07
CA GLN A 46 -9.92 3.88 0.94
C GLN A 46 -9.58 5.11 0.12
N PHE A 47 -8.44 5.76 0.41
CA PHE A 47 -7.98 6.92 -0.34
C PHE A 47 -7.80 6.63 -1.84
N ILE A 48 -7.13 5.53 -2.19
CA ILE A 48 -6.92 5.16 -3.60
C ILE A 48 -8.24 4.81 -4.30
N THR A 49 -9.16 4.15 -3.59
CA THR A 49 -10.50 3.84 -4.14
C THR A 49 -11.27 5.13 -4.45
N ILE A 50 -11.31 6.08 -3.52
CA ILE A 50 -11.94 7.40 -3.73
C ILE A 50 -11.26 8.14 -4.88
N LYS A 51 -9.92 8.13 -4.92
CA LYS A 51 -9.14 8.77 -5.99
C LYS A 51 -9.44 8.17 -7.35
N ALA A 52 -9.61 6.85 -7.45
CA ALA A 52 -9.99 6.18 -8.69
C ALA A 52 -11.42 6.60 -9.12
N LEU A 53 -12.37 6.59 -8.18
CA LEU A 53 -13.75 7.01 -8.44
C LEU A 53 -13.88 8.50 -8.83
N ALA A 54 -12.97 9.35 -8.35
CA ALA A 54 -12.91 10.75 -8.76
C ALA A 54 -12.56 10.93 -10.25
N THR A 55 -11.97 9.92 -10.89
CA THR A 55 -11.67 9.94 -12.34
C THR A 55 -12.81 9.40 -13.21
N GLY A 56 -13.81 8.74 -12.60
CA GLY A 56 -14.94 8.16 -13.32
C GLY A 56 -15.52 6.93 -12.61
N THR A 57 -16.49 6.29 -13.25
CA THR A 57 -17.08 5.05 -12.74
C THR A 57 -16.12 3.87 -12.97
N ALA A 58 -16.05 2.97 -11.99
CA ALA A 58 -15.22 1.77 -12.07
C ALA A 58 -15.95 0.57 -11.46
N GLY A 59 -15.74 -0.62 -12.03
CA GLY A 59 -16.27 -1.86 -11.47
C GLY A 59 -15.50 -2.31 -10.22
N VAL A 60 -16.14 -3.12 -9.37
CA VAL A 60 -15.57 -3.62 -8.10
C VAL A 60 -14.23 -4.34 -8.29
N THR A 61 -14.10 -5.16 -9.34
CA THR A 61 -12.84 -5.87 -9.65
C THR A 61 -11.71 -4.92 -10.06
N GLU A 62 -12.04 -3.83 -10.75
CA GLU A 62 -11.08 -2.81 -11.14
C GLU A 62 -10.59 -2.05 -9.92
N LEU A 63 -11.52 -1.59 -9.07
CA LEU A 63 -11.21 -0.93 -7.82
C LEU A 63 -10.34 -1.81 -6.93
N ALA A 64 -10.68 -3.10 -6.79
CA ALA A 64 -9.90 -4.05 -6.00
C ALA A 64 -8.45 -4.12 -6.47
N ARG A 65 -8.23 -4.17 -7.79
CA ARG A 65 -6.89 -4.21 -8.39
C ARG A 65 -6.12 -2.92 -8.07
N VAL A 66 -6.74 -1.77 -8.27
CA VAL A 66 -6.10 -0.46 -8.05
C VAL A 66 -5.80 -0.22 -6.57
N ALA A 67 -6.66 -0.68 -5.67
CA ALA A 67 -6.50 -0.56 -4.22
C ALA A 67 -5.62 -1.67 -3.59
N TYR A 68 -5.05 -2.57 -4.40
CA TYR A 68 -4.26 -3.72 -3.96
C TYR A 68 -5.01 -4.66 -2.98
N LEU A 69 -6.31 -4.81 -3.18
CA LEU A 69 -7.18 -5.66 -2.37
C LEU A 69 -7.65 -6.89 -3.16
N HIS A 70 -7.96 -7.97 -2.43
CA HIS A 70 -8.74 -9.05 -3.00
C HIS A 70 -10.18 -8.58 -3.30
N PRO A 71 -10.83 -9.05 -4.38
CA PRO A 71 -12.17 -8.60 -4.74
C PRO A 71 -13.21 -8.73 -3.62
N GLY A 72 -13.15 -9.79 -2.81
CA GLY A 72 -14.04 -9.98 -1.67
C GLY A 72 -13.81 -9.01 -0.49
N ALA A 73 -12.64 -8.38 -0.41
CA ALA A 73 -12.37 -7.31 0.56
C ALA A 73 -12.86 -5.95 0.06
N MET A 74 -12.90 -5.74 -1.26
CA MET A 74 -13.37 -4.48 -1.85
C MET A 74 -14.84 -4.21 -1.57
N THR A 75 -15.70 -5.23 -1.59
CA THR A 75 -17.12 -5.04 -1.25
C THR A 75 -17.33 -4.57 0.18
N ARG A 76 -16.49 -5.01 1.13
CA ARG A 76 -16.49 -4.51 2.52
C ARG A 76 -15.90 -3.12 2.69
N LEU A 77 -15.05 -2.70 1.75
CA LEU A 77 -14.48 -1.36 1.76
C LEU A 77 -15.48 -0.32 1.23
N LEU A 78 -16.35 -0.74 0.32
CA LEU A 78 -17.40 0.10 -0.28
C LEU A 78 -18.66 0.22 0.57
N ASP A 79 -18.91 -0.76 1.46
CA ASP A 79 -19.97 -0.73 2.47
C ASP A 79 -19.64 0.27 3.59
#